data_AF-A0A926NET6-F1
#
_entry.id   AF-A0A926NET6-F1
#
_cell.length_a   1.000
_cell.length_b   1.000
_cell.length_c   1.000
_cell.angle_alpha   90.00
_cell.angle_beta   90.00
_cell.angle_gamma   90.00
#
_symmetry.space_group_name_H-M   'P 1'
#
loop_
_entity.id
_entity.type
_entity.pdbx_description
1 polymer ?
#
loop_
_entity_poly.entity_id
_entity_poly.type
_entity_poly.pdbx_seq_one_letter_code
_entity_poly.pdbx_strand_id
1 'polypeptide(L)'
;MEKYEEQRLLVKIARMYYEDDMTQSAIAKDLGIYRTTISRLLKKAREDGIVTIKIRDNISQNFDLERKLEKLFHLKEVILVPTTDEQTEGEKKKALGKAGAELLKRIVKDEDVIGFAWGSTLASMVGQVSDPKKRNLDFVPLVGGPGTMDAKYHVNTITYNMANDIGGTPHFIDAMAVVERKETKEDIVSSNYFKKIKKLWDDLTIAVVGIGAPLKSSNMIWTGFYGDRDVKALEKANGIGDICSRFFDENGRIIDTELHDRTIAIELERLKSLNYSIGIAESIEKVPSIIGALKGEFINILVTTDETASNILERME
;
A
#
# COMPACT_ATOMS: atom_id res chain seq x y z
N MET A 1 3.72 -55.58 -10.40
CA MET A 1 4.99 -55.16 -11.02
C MET A 1 4.91 -53.74 -11.57
N GLU A 2 3.90 -53.37 -12.36
CA GLU A 2 3.78 -52.00 -12.93
C GLU A 2 3.80 -50.87 -11.89
N LYS A 3 3.06 -51.02 -10.78
CA LYS A 3 3.00 -49.99 -9.73
C LYS A 3 4.35 -49.73 -9.05
N TYR A 4 5.21 -50.75 -8.98
CA TYR A 4 6.55 -50.64 -8.40
C TYR A 4 7.52 -49.89 -9.32
N GLU A 5 7.50 -50.19 -10.63
CA GLU A 5 8.32 -49.49 -11.61
C GLU A 5 7.89 -48.03 -11.79
N GLU A 6 6.58 -47.75 -11.74
CA GLU A 6 6.08 -46.38 -11.77
C GLU A 6 6.57 -45.58 -10.56
N GLN A 7 6.46 -46.15 -9.35
CA GLN A 7 6.91 -45.49 -8.12
C GLN A 7 8.44 -45.28 -8.12
N ARG A 8 9.20 -46.26 -8.62
CA ARG A 8 10.66 -46.15 -8.80
C ARG A 8 11.03 -45.03 -9.77
N LEU A 9 10.30 -44.88 -10.86
CA LEU A 9 10.51 -43.80 -11.84
C LEU A 9 10.21 -42.43 -11.22
N LEU A 10 9.13 -42.30 -10.45
CA LEU A 10 8.77 -41.06 -9.73
C LEU A 10 9.87 -40.66 -8.74
N VAL A 11 10.37 -41.60 -7.95
CA VAL A 11 11.48 -41.35 -7.01
C VAL A 11 12.75 -40.93 -7.75
N LYS A 12 13.11 -41.63 -8.84
CA LYS A 12 14.31 -41.31 -9.63
C LYS A 12 14.25 -39.88 -10.20
N ILE A 13 13.12 -39.52 -10.82
CA ILE A 13 12.92 -38.17 -11.38
C ILE A 13 12.95 -37.11 -10.28
N ALA A 14 12.34 -37.38 -9.13
CA ALA A 14 12.35 -36.46 -8.00
C ALA A 14 13.78 -36.21 -7.48
N ARG A 15 14.59 -37.25 -7.30
CA ARG A 15 15.99 -37.10 -6.84
C ARG A 15 16.83 -36.33 -7.86
N MET A 16 16.73 -36.65 -9.15
CA MET A 16 17.44 -35.91 -10.20
C MET A 16 17.06 -34.41 -10.22
N TYR A 17 15.82 -34.06 -9.88
CA TYR A 17 15.37 -32.67 -9.89
C TYR A 17 15.69 -31.91 -8.59
N TYR A 18 15.46 -32.52 -7.42
CA TYR A 18 15.55 -31.83 -6.12
C TYR A 18 16.87 -32.09 -5.37
N GLU A 19 17.56 -33.20 -5.63
CA GLU A 19 18.88 -33.49 -5.02
C GLU A 19 20.02 -33.11 -5.97
N ASP A 20 19.87 -33.37 -7.28
CA ASP A 20 20.95 -33.16 -8.26
C ASP A 20 20.82 -31.82 -9.03
N ASP A 21 19.82 -30.98 -8.70
CA ASP A 21 19.54 -29.67 -9.34
C ASP A 21 19.43 -29.71 -10.88
N MET A 22 19.06 -30.86 -11.46
CA MET A 22 18.94 -30.97 -12.91
C MET A 22 17.69 -30.25 -13.42
N THR A 23 17.83 -29.51 -14.51
CA THR A 23 16.66 -28.95 -15.20
C THR A 23 15.77 -30.06 -15.76
N GLN A 24 14.45 -29.83 -15.86
CA GLN A 24 13.53 -30.81 -16.46
C GLN A 24 13.93 -31.22 -17.88
N SER A 25 14.56 -30.32 -18.64
CA SER A 25 15.11 -30.60 -19.98
C SER A 25 16.31 -31.55 -19.94
N ALA A 26 17.19 -31.41 -18.95
CA ALA A 26 18.34 -32.31 -18.76
C ALA A 26 17.87 -33.72 -18.34
N ILE A 27 16.92 -33.81 -17.41
CA ILE A 27 16.32 -35.09 -16.97
C ILE A 27 15.61 -35.78 -18.14
N ALA A 28 14.84 -35.03 -18.94
CA ALA A 28 14.17 -35.53 -20.13
C ALA A 28 15.16 -36.18 -21.12
N LYS A 29 16.30 -35.51 -21.36
CA LYS A 29 17.35 -36.01 -22.25
C LYS A 29 18.01 -37.28 -21.70
N ASP A 30 18.31 -37.31 -20.40
CA ASP A 30 19.00 -38.42 -19.75
C ASP A 30 18.14 -39.70 -19.69
N LEU A 31 16.83 -39.54 -19.47
CA LEU A 31 15.89 -40.65 -19.37
C LEU A 31 15.21 -41.01 -20.70
N GLY A 32 15.47 -40.27 -21.78
CA GLY A 32 14.89 -40.52 -23.10
C GLY A 32 13.37 -40.30 -23.16
N ILE A 33 12.82 -39.40 -22.34
CA ILE A 33 11.38 -39.11 -22.27
C ILE A 33 11.08 -37.63 -22.46
N TYR A 34 9.85 -37.30 -22.88
CA TYR A 34 9.45 -35.92 -23.13
C TYR A 34 9.48 -35.06 -21.86
N ARG A 35 9.89 -33.79 -21.99
CA ARG A 35 9.89 -32.80 -20.90
C ARG A 35 8.50 -32.61 -20.26
N THR A 36 7.44 -32.64 -21.06
CA THR A 36 6.05 -32.58 -20.57
C THR A 36 5.72 -33.75 -19.65
N THR A 37 6.23 -34.94 -19.95
CA THR A 37 6.12 -36.14 -19.10
C THR A 37 6.88 -35.95 -17.79
N ILE A 38 8.08 -35.38 -17.80
CA ILE A 38 8.83 -35.05 -16.56
C ILE A 38 8.02 -34.10 -15.66
N SER A 39 7.46 -33.03 -16.21
CA SER A 39 6.64 -32.08 -15.43
C SER A 39 5.41 -32.76 -14.81
N ARG A 40 4.75 -33.64 -15.56
CA ARG A 40 3.59 -34.42 -15.07
C ARG A 40 4.00 -35.39 -13.97
N LEU A 41 5.13 -36.09 -14.12
CA LEU A 41 5.63 -37.05 -13.14
C LEU A 41 6.12 -36.36 -11.85
N LEU A 42 6.77 -35.19 -11.94
CA LEU A 42 7.09 -34.37 -10.77
C LEU A 42 5.84 -33.88 -10.03
N LYS A 43 4.77 -33.54 -10.76
CA LYS A 43 3.48 -33.19 -10.15
C LYS A 43 2.87 -34.39 -9.44
N LYS A 44 2.82 -35.55 -10.09
CA LYS A 44 2.33 -36.80 -9.51
C LYS A 44 3.14 -37.22 -8.28
N ALA A 45 4.47 -37.07 -8.29
CA ALA A 45 5.32 -37.36 -7.14
C ALA A 45 4.98 -36.49 -5.91
N ARG A 46 4.51 -35.25 -6.11
CA ARG A 46 3.99 -34.39 -5.03
C ARG A 46 2.59 -34.80 -4.58
N GLU A 47 1.69 -35.09 -5.53
CA GLU A 47 0.31 -35.53 -5.24
C GLU A 47 0.28 -36.87 -4.47
N ASP A 48 1.17 -37.81 -4.82
CA ASP A 48 1.30 -39.13 -4.18
C ASP A 48 2.09 -39.08 -2.86
N GLY A 49 2.56 -37.90 -2.44
CA GLY A 49 3.34 -37.72 -1.20
C GLY A 49 4.77 -38.27 -1.22
N ILE A 50 5.28 -38.68 -2.40
CA ILE A 50 6.68 -39.12 -2.59
C ILE A 50 7.65 -37.96 -2.36
N VAL A 51 7.23 -36.74 -2.75
CA VAL A 51 7.96 -35.50 -2.51
C VAL A 51 7.16 -34.62 -1.58
N THR A 52 7.73 -34.33 -0.41
CA THR A 52 7.21 -33.33 0.52
C THR A 52 8.17 -32.15 0.55
N ILE A 53 7.69 -30.98 0.14
CA ILE A 53 8.47 -29.74 0.20
C ILE A 53 8.16 -29.08 1.54
N LYS A 54 9.15 -29.02 2.42
CA LYS A 54 9.05 -28.29 3.69
C LYS A 54 9.87 -27.00 3.59
N ILE A 55 9.18 -25.88 3.48
CA ILE A 55 9.80 -24.56 3.58
C ILE A 55 9.92 -24.25 5.08
N ARG A 56 11.14 -24.07 5.58
CA ARG A 56 11.33 -23.56 6.95
C ARG A 56 11.14 -22.05 6.88
N ASP A 57 9.97 -21.62 7.31
CA ASP A 57 9.58 -20.24 7.27
C ASP A 57 9.38 -19.72 8.70
N ASN A 58 10.34 -18.94 9.20
CA ASN A 58 10.20 -18.24 10.48
C ASN A 58 9.25 -17.03 10.37
N ILE A 59 8.66 -16.79 9.19
CA ILE A 59 7.77 -15.68 8.83
C ILE A 59 6.38 -16.21 8.39
N SER A 60 6.15 -17.54 8.42
CA SER A 60 5.00 -18.17 7.75
C SER A 60 3.63 -17.65 8.18
N GLN A 61 3.45 -17.28 9.46
CA GLN A 61 2.18 -16.73 9.92
C GLN A 61 1.86 -15.40 9.23
N ASN A 62 2.85 -14.53 9.08
CA ASN A 62 2.67 -13.25 8.40
C ASN A 62 2.42 -13.48 6.91
N PHE A 63 3.15 -14.39 6.26
CA PHE A 63 2.94 -14.70 4.85
C PHE A 63 1.53 -15.24 4.55
N ASP A 64 0.99 -16.09 5.43
CA ASP A 64 -0.38 -16.59 5.29
C ASP A 64 -1.42 -15.49 5.50
N LEU A 65 -1.20 -14.56 6.45
CA LEU A 65 -2.06 -13.39 6.66
C LEU A 65 -2.01 -12.43 5.46
N GLU A 66 -0.83 -12.13 4.94
CA GLU A 66 -0.61 -11.33 3.72
C GLU A 66 -1.44 -11.93 2.57
N ARG A 67 -1.27 -13.22 2.29
CA ARG A 67 -1.99 -13.90 1.21
C ARG A 67 -3.50 -13.93 1.39
N LYS A 68 -4.00 -14.02 2.62
CA LYS A 68 -5.44 -13.97 2.89
C LYS A 68 -6.00 -12.58 2.55
N LEU A 69 -5.35 -11.51 3.01
CA LEU A 69 -5.74 -10.13 2.71
C LEU A 69 -5.63 -9.81 1.23
N GLU A 70 -4.53 -10.21 0.58
CA GLU A 70 -4.33 -10.05 -0.87
C GLU A 70 -5.46 -10.66 -1.68
N LYS A 71 -5.88 -11.89 -1.33
CA LYS A 71 -6.98 -12.56 -2.02
C LYS A 71 -8.33 -11.93 -1.73
N LEU A 72 -8.59 -11.56 -0.47
CA LEU A 72 -9.88 -11.04 -0.03
C LEU A 72 -10.19 -9.67 -0.64
N PHE A 73 -9.17 -8.81 -0.74
CA PHE A 73 -9.32 -7.42 -1.21
C PHE A 73 -8.68 -7.18 -2.59
N HIS A 74 -8.23 -8.24 -3.27
CA HIS A 74 -7.56 -8.16 -4.58
C HIS A 74 -6.33 -7.23 -4.59
N LEU A 75 -5.57 -7.22 -3.50
CA LEU A 75 -4.36 -6.41 -3.38
C LEU A 75 -3.22 -7.03 -4.19
N LYS A 76 -2.36 -6.16 -4.73
CA LYS A 76 -1.13 -6.57 -5.40
C LYS A 76 -0.09 -7.13 -4.43
N GLU A 77 -0.02 -6.54 -3.24
CA GLU A 77 0.92 -6.92 -2.22
C GLU A 77 0.43 -6.43 -0.85
N VAL A 78 0.60 -7.25 0.18
CA VAL A 78 0.49 -6.82 1.59
C VAL A 78 1.86 -7.01 2.24
N ILE A 79 2.31 -6.02 2.99
CA ILE A 79 3.55 -6.08 3.76
C ILE A 79 3.20 -5.95 5.24
N LEU A 80 3.44 -7.02 6.00
CA LEU A 80 3.24 -7.02 7.44
C LEU A 80 4.52 -6.72 8.19
N VAL A 81 4.46 -5.67 9.01
CA VAL A 81 5.46 -5.38 10.02
C VAL A 81 5.14 -6.18 11.27
N PRO A 82 6.02 -7.10 11.71
CA PRO A 82 5.80 -7.85 12.94
C PRO A 82 5.70 -6.94 14.16
N THR A 83 4.75 -7.21 15.05
CA THR A 83 4.62 -6.50 16.31
C THR A 83 4.97 -7.36 17.52
N THR A 84 5.42 -6.71 18.58
CA THR A 84 5.56 -7.33 19.91
C THR A 84 4.91 -6.43 20.97
N ASP A 85 4.45 -7.03 22.06
CA ASP A 85 3.77 -6.31 23.16
C ASP A 85 4.64 -5.23 23.82
N GLU A 86 5.97 -5.34 23.68
CA GLU A 86 6.94 -4.41 24.27
C GLU A 86 7.19 -3.15 23.42
N GLN A 87 6.74 -3.13 22.16
CA GLN A 87 6.99 -2.00 21.25
C GLN A 87 6.14 -0.79 21.60
N THR A 88 6.79 0.36 21.67
CA THR A 88 6.12 1.67 21.72
C THR A 88 5.46 2.00 20.38
N GLU A 89 4.44 2.87 20.39
CA GLU A 89 3.80 3.37 19.16
C GLU A 89 4.83 4.02 18.20
N GLY A 90 5.82 4.72 18.75
CA GLY A 90 6.89 5.33 17.96
C GLY A 90 7.77 4.29 17.24
N GLU A 91 8.06 3.17 17.88
CA GLU A 91 8.82 2.06 17.27
C GLU A 91 8.02 1.35 16.18
N LYS A 92 6.73 1.06 16.43
CA LYS A 92 5.83 0.50 15.41
C LYS A 92 5.77 1.42 14.18
N LYS A 93 5.59 2.72 14.39
CA LYS A 93 5.52 3.73 13.32
C LYS A 93 6.83 3.85 12.53
N LYS A 94 7.99 3.75 13.20
CA LYS A 94 9.30 3.74 12.54
C LYS A 94 9.48 2.48 11.70
N ALA A 95 9.08 1.32 12.21
CA ALA A 95 9.15 0.06 11.47
C ALA A 95 8.22 0.07 10.23
N LEU A 96 7.01 0.62 10.35
CA LEU A 96 6.12 0.88 9.21
C LEU A 96 6.75 1.81 8.17
N GLY A 97 7.32 2.94 8.62
CA GLY A 97 7.99 3.89 7.75
C GLY A 97 9.13 3.24 6.98
N LYS A 98 9.93 2.40 7.65
CA LYS A 98 11.01 1.64 7.01
C LYS A 98 10.47 0.67 5.96
N ALA A 99 9.46 -0.13 6.29
CA ALA A 99 8.85 -1.07 5.34
C ALA A 99 8.27 -0.36 4.11
N GLY A 100 7.58 0.77 4.32
CA GLY A 100 7.05 1.60 3.23
C GLY A 100 8.15 2.20 2.35
N ALA A 101 9.24 2.67 2.95
CA ALA A 101 10.37 3.25 2.21
C ALA A 101 11.14 2.19 1.40
N GLU A 102 11.35 1.00 1.97
CA GLU A 102 11.96 -0.14 1.28
C GLU A 102 11.10 -0.65 0.12
N LEU A 103 9.78 -0.72 0.31
CA LEU A 103 8.82 -1.00 -0.77
C LEU A 103 8.96 0.03 -1.89
N LEU A 104 8.90 1.32 -1.57
CA LEU A 104 8.99 2.37 -2.58
C LEU A 104 10.31 2.28 -3.36
N LYS A 105 11.43 2.11 -2.65
CA LYS A 105 12.76 1.94 -3.27
C LYS A 105 12.81 0.73 -4.21
N ARG A 106 12.13 -0.37 -3.86
CA ARG A 106 12.09 -1.59 -4.68
C ARG A 106 11.32 -1.40 -5.99
N ILE A 107 10.23 -0.64 -5.98
CA ILE A 107 9.32 -0.57 -7.14
C ILE A 107 9.58 0.61 -8.08
N VAL A 108 10.18 1.71 -7.57
CA VAL A 108 10.32 2.96 -8.31
C VAL A 108 11.30 2.85 -9.48
N LYS A 109 10.89 3.36 -10.63
CA LYS A 109 11.62 3.37 -11.91
C LYS A 109 11.73 4.80 -12.42
N ASP A 110 12.75 5.06 -13.23
CA ASP A 110 12.88 6.37 -13.87
C ASP A 110 11.61 6.68 -14.68
N GLU A 111 11.28 7.97 -14.76
CA GLU A 111 10.03 8.55 -15.29
C GLU A 111 8.79 8.38 -14.40
N ASP A 112 8.90 7.75 -13.22
CA ASP A 112 7.80 7.73 -12.26
C ASP A 112 7.51 9.12 -11.68
N VAL A 113 6.22 9.40 -11.53
CA VAL A 113 5.68 10.51 -10.74
C VAL A 113 5.10 9.93 -9.46
N ILE A 114 5.72 10.26 -8.32
CA ILE A 114 5.40 9.72 -7.00
C ILE A 114 4.68 10.76 -6.17
N GLY A 115 3.46 10.43 -5.76
CA GLY A 115 2.60 11.27 -4.94
C GLY A 115 2.70 10.93 -3.46
N PHE A 116 2.76 11.95 -2.60
CA PHE A 116 2.70 11.79 -1.14
C PHE A 116 1.53 12.55 -0.51
N ALA A 117 0.86 11.91 0.45
CA ALA A 117 0.01 12.60 1.42
C ALA A 117 0.86 13.12 2.61
N TRP A 118 0.20 13.54 3.69
CA TRP A 118 0.84 14.01 4.91
C TRP A 118 0.65 13.06 6.09
N GLY A 119 1.27 13.40 7.22
CA GLY A 119 1.02 12.75 8.51
C GLY A 119 2.21 12.00 9.08
N SER A 120 2.09 11.64 10.36
CA SER A 120 3.21 11.06 11.12
C SER A 120 3.72 9.73 10.58
N THR A 121 2.84 8.91 10.00
CA THR A 121 3.22 7.62 9.39
C THR A 121 4.03 7.80 8.11
N LEU A 122 3.67 8.76 7.25
CA LEU A 122 4.45 9.03 6.04
C LEU A 122 5.77 9.74 6.35
N ALA A 123 5.76 10.62 7.36
CA ALA A 123 6.98 11.26 7.85
C ALA A 123 7.99 10.26 8.43
N SER A 124 7.56 9.10 8.93
CA SER A 124 8.50 8.08 9.43
C SER A 124 9.23 7.31 8.33
N MET A 125 8.81 7.43 7.06
CA MET A 125 9.52 6.90 5.90
C MET A 125 10.80 7.70 5.59
N VAL A 126 10.79 9.00 5.90
CA VAL A 126 11.90 9.91 5.63
C VAL A 126 13.16 9.42 6.36
N GLY A 127 14.27 9.36 5.64
CA GLY A 127 15.58 8.93 6.13
C GLY A 127 15.72 7.41 6.36
N GLN A 128 14.71 6.60 6.06
CA GLN A 128 14.81 5.13 6.20
C GLN A 128 15.54 4.47 5.03
N VAL A 129 15.52 5.12 3.87
CA VAL A 129 16.30 4.74 2.69
C VAL A 129 17.17 5.91 2.29
N SER A 130 18.35 5.60 1.77
CA SER A 130 19.23 6.60 1.18
C SER A 130 19.84 6.04 -0.10
N ASP A 131 19.47 6.65 -1.21
CA ASP A 131 20.07 6.43 -2.53
C ASP A 131 20.01 7.75 -3.31
N PRO A 132 20.79 8.77 -2.90
CA PRO A 132 20.66 10.14 -3.40
C PRO A 132 21.22 10.33 -4.83
N LYS A 133 21.43 9.24 -5.57
CA LYS A 133 21.85 9.33 -6.97
C LYS A 133 20.73 10.00 -7.73
N LYS A 134 21.07 11.04 -8.49
CA LYS A 134 20.08 11.78 -9.27
C LYS A 134 19.38 10.85 -10.26
N ARG A 135 18.06 10.78 -10.17
CA ARG A 135 17.17 10.01 -11.03
C ARG A 135 16.16 10.92 -11.70
N ASN A 136 15.61 10.46 -12.82
CA ASN A 136 14.53 11.16 -13.49
C ASN A 136 13.19 10.81 -12.83
N LEU A 137 12.94 11.34 -11.63
CA LEU A 137 11.73 11.08 -10.85
C LEU A 137 11.12 12.41 -10.41
N ASP A 138 9.80 12.50 -10.40
CA ASP A 138 9.08 13.65 -9.87
C ASP A 138 8.34 13.26 -8.59
N PHE A 139 8.44 14.08 -7.55
CA PHE A 139 7.77 13.89 -6.27
C PHE A 139 6.76 15.01 -6.06
N VAL A 140 5.48 14.68 -5.87
CA VAL A 140 4.38 15.67 -5.84
C VAL A 140 3.47 15.49 -4.61
N PRO A 141 3.00 16.58 -3.98
CA PRO A 141 1.95 16.51 -2.95
C PRO A 141 0.62 16.04 -3.54
N LEU A 142 -0.10 15.16 -2.85
CA LEU A 142 -1.44 14.67 -3.26
C LEU A 142 -2.60 15.49 -2.69
N VAL A 143 -2.31 16.41 -1.78
CA VAL A 143 -3.29 17.21 -1.04
C VAL A 143 -2.63 18.51 -0.62
N GLY A 144 -3.41 19.59 -0.52
CA GLY A 144 -2.93 20.86 -0.01
C GLY A 144 -2.40 20.77 1.43
N GLY A 145 -1.82 21.87 1.91
CA GLY A 145 -1.22 21.96 3.24
C GLY A 145 -2.25 21.71 4.37
N PRO A 146 -1.89 20.94 5.40
CA PRO A 146 -2.77 20.58 6.53
C PRO A 146 -2.99 21.73 7.54
N GLY A 147 -2.65 22.98 7.23
CA GLY A 147 -2.82 24.11 8.15
C GLY A 147 -1.85 24.09 9.33
N THR A 148 -2.35 23.91 10.55
CA THR A 148 -1.60 24.08 11.82
C THR A 148 -0.79 22.85 12.26
N MET A 149 -0.73 21.81 11.44
CA MET A 149 0.07 20.62 11.72
C MET A 149 1.57 20.95 11.84
N ASP A 150 2.28 20.20 12.71
CA ASP A 150 3.74 20.26 12.82
C ASP A 150 4.40 20.15 11.43
N ALA A 151 5.33 21.06 11.15
CA ALA A 151 6.01 21.17 9.86
C ALA A 151 6.66 19.87 9.40
N LYS A 152 7.11 19.00 10.32
CA LYS A 152 7.71 17.70 9.97
C LYS A 152 6.71 16.71 9.36
N TYR A 153 5.42 16.90 9.62
CA TYR A 153 4.34 16.07 9.08
C TYR A 153 3.67 16.70 7.85
N HIS A 154 4.07 17.91 7.46
CA HIS A 154 3.49 18.64 6.33
C HIS A 154 3.80 17.92 5.00
N VAL A 155 2.83 17.91 4.08
CA VAL A 155 2.94 17.23 2.78
C VAL A 155 4.15 17.69 1.96
N ASN A 156 4.37 19.01 1.85
CA ASN A 156 5.54 19.59 1.18
C ASN A 156 6.87 19.13 1.81
N THR A 157 6.94 19.05 3.16
CA THR A 157 8.15 18.59 3.86
C THR A 157 8.45 17.13 3.56
N ILE A 158 7.42 16.27 3.63
CA ILE A 158 7.56 14.84 3.33
C ILE A 158 7.98 14.66 1.87
N THR A 159 7.29 15.32 0.94
CA THR A 159 7.59 15.26 -0.50
C THR A 159 9.02 15.69 -0.80
N TYR A 160 9.46 16.80 -0.23
CA TYR A 160 10.83 17.32 -0.38
C TYR A 160 11.88 16.35 0.15
N ASN A 161 11.70 15.83 1.36
CA ASN A 161 12.68 14.94 1.96
C ASN A 161 12.75 13.59 1.25
N MET A 162 11.60 13.01 0.87
CA MET A 162 11.57 11.76 0.13
C MET A 162 12.22 11.88 -1.26
N ALA A 163 12.05 13.02 -1.93
CA ALA A 163 12.74 13.31 -3.18
C ALA A 163 14.26 13.32 -2.98
N ASN A 164 14.76 13.95 -1.91
CA ASN A 164 16.19 13.98 -1.60
C ASN A 164 16.75 12.60 -1.23
N ASP A 165 16.00 11.80 -0.47
CA ASP A 165 16.41 10.45 -0.06
C ASP A 165 16.61 9.51 -1.26
N ILE A 166 15.82 9.69 -2.33
CA ILE A 166 15.78 8.80 -3.52
C ILE A 166 16.42 9.46 -4.77
N GLY A 167 16.82 10.74 -4.66
CA GLY A 167 17.46 11.50 -5.73
C GLY A 167 16.53 12.01 -6.84
N GLY A 168 15.25 12.26 -6.53
CA GLY A 168 14.25 12.83 -7.44
C GLY A 168 14.10 14.36 -7.34
N THR A 169 13.15 14.89 -8.10
CA THR A 169 12.80 16.32 -8.14
C THR A 169 11.53 16.58 -7.32
N PRO A 170 11.59 17.37 -6.24
CA PRO A 170 10.39 17.72 -5.49
C PRO A 170 9.60 18.86 -6.13
N HIS A 171 8.29 18.74 -6.09
CA HIS A 171 7.32 19.79 -6.39
C HIS A 171 6.56 20.17 -5.12
N PHE A 172 5.99 21.37 -5.10
CA PHE A 172 5.27 21.90 -3.95
C PHE A 172 3.83 22.26 -4.32
N ILE A 173 2.96 22.23 -3.32
CA ILE A 173 1.60 22.76 -3.43
C ILE A 173 1.48 23.95 -2.49
N ASP A 174 1.10 25.11 -3.06
CA ASP A 174 0.95 26.38 -2.35
C ASP A 174 -0.53 26.70 -2.15
N ALA A 175 -1.25 25.74 -1.55
CA ALA A 175 -2.66 25.85 -1.24
C ALA A 175 -2.97 25.03 0.03
N MET A 176 -4.01 25.41 0.77
CA MET A 176 -4.51 24.60 1.88
C MET A 176 -5.26 23.37 1.38
N ALA A 177 -5.31 22.30 2.17
CA ALA A 177 -6.07 21.10 1.85
C ALA A 177 -7.56 21.39 1.69
N VAL A 178 -8.10 22.31 2.50
CA VAL A 178 -9.49 22.74 2.46
C VAL A 178 -9.54 24.25 2.53
N VAL A 179 -10.35 24.87 1.68
CA VAL A 179 -10.61 26.31 1.69
C VAL A 179 -12.04 26.60 2.18
N GLU A 180 -12.32 27.86 2.53
CA GLU A 180 -13.64 28.22 3.08
C GLU A 180 -14.78 28.16 2.06
N ARG A 181 -14.47 28.37 0.76
CA ARG A 181 -15.48 28.51 -0.30
C ARG A 181 -15.08 27.72 -1.55
N LYS A 182 -16.08 27.18 -2.25
CA LYS A 182 -15.89 26.42 -3.50
C LYS A 182 -15.25 27.28 -4.59
N GLU A 183 -15.67 28.53 -4.69
CA GLU A 183 -15.14 29.49 -5.67
C GLU A 183 -13.64 29.72 -5.46
N THR A 184 -13.19 29.77 -4.19
CA THR A 184 -11.75 29.89 -3.87
C THR A 184 -10.97 28.67 -4.35
N LYS A 185 -11.52 27.45 -4.22
CA LYS A 185 -10.90 26.23 -4.76
C LYS A 185 -10.80 26.34 -6.29
N GLU A 186 -11.88 26.73 -6.95
CA GLU A 186 -11.93 26.86 -8.41
C GLU A 186 -10.92 27.86 -8.95
N ASP A 187 -10.78 29.03 -8.30
CA ASP A 187 -9.78 30.04 -8.61
C ASP A 187 -8.35 29.49 -8.45
N ILE A 188 -8.06 28.79 -7.35
CA ILE A 188 -6.74 28.19 -7.12
C ILE A 188 -6.45 27.12 -8.18
N VAL A 189 -7.37 26.20 -8.41
CA VAL A 189 -7.20 25.05 -9.32
C VAL A 189 -7.07 25.50 -10.79
N SER A 190 -7.70 26.63 -11.16
CA SER A 190 -7.60 27.20 -12.51
C SER A 190 -6.32 28.01 -12.74
N SER A 191 -5.56 28.34 -11.69
CA SER A 191 -4.31 29.10 -11.79
C SER A 191 -3.24 28.37 -12.60
N ASN A 192 -2.36 29.13 -13.25
CA ASN A 192 -1.25 28.57 -14.03
C ASN A 192 -0.25 27.78 -13.17
N TYR A 193 -0.13 28.13 -11.90
CA TYR A 193 0.68 27.38 -10.94
C TYR A 193 0.07 25.99 -10.70
N PHE A 194 -1.21 25.94 -10.32
CA PHE A 194 -1.86 24.69 -9.98
C PHE A 194 -2.02 23.74 -11.16
N LYS A 195 -2.16 24.27 -12.40
CA LYS A 195 -2.15 23.44 -13.62
C LYS A 195 -0.93 22.53 -13.74
N LYS A 196 0.25 22.94 -13.22
CA LYS A 196 1.45 22.09 -13.20
C LYS A 196 1.30 20.91 -12.24
N ILE A 197 0.76 21.16 -11.04
CA ILE A 197 0.46 20.11 -10.06
C ILE A 197 -0.63 19.18 -10.58
N LYS A 198 -1.68 19.73 -11.18
CA LYS A 198 -2.73 18.93 -11.83
C LYS A 198 -2.17 18.02 -12.92
N LYS A 199 -1.26 18.52 -13.76
CA LYS A 199 -0.58 17.69 -14.76
C LYS A 199 0.21 16.55 -14.11
N LEU A 200 0.92 16.79 -13.01
CA LEU A 200 1.62 15.74 -12.27
C LEU A 200 0.66 14.72 -11.64
N TRP A 201 -0.53 15.14 -11.19
CA TRP A 201 -1.57 14.20 -10.74
C TRP A 201 -2.15 13.37 -11.89
N ASP A 202 -2.29 13.95 -13.07
CA ASP A 202 -2.71 13.24 -14.29
C ASP A 202 -1.65 12.21 -14.70
N ASP A 203 -0.36 12.57 -14.63
CA ASP A 203 0.79 11.71 -14.97
C ASP A 203 1.22 10.77 -13.83
N LEU A 204 0.55 10.80 -12.67
CA LEU A 204 0.88 10.04 -11.46
C LEU A 204 0.98 8.52 -11.73
N THR A 205 2.05 7.88 -11.26
CA THR A 205 2.26 6.43 -11.39
C THR A 205 2.23 5.69 -10.05
N ILE A 206 2.70 6.35 -8.98
CA ILE A 206 2.76 5.81 -7.62
C ILE A 206 2.11 6.81 -6.65
N ALA A 207 1.22 6.36 -5.78
CA ALA A 207 0.75 7.14 -4.64
C ALA A 207 1.15 6.47 -3.33
N VAL A 208 1.59 7.27 -2.36
CA VAL A 208 1.86 6.83 -0.99
C VAL A 208 0.98 7.66 -0.04
N VAL A 209 0.02 6.99 0.58
CA VAL A 209 -1.03 7.64 1.36
C VAL A 209 -1.13 7.04 2.76
N GLY A 210 -1.44 7.88 3.74
CA GLY A 210 -1.95 7.44 5.04
C GLY A 210 -3.47 7.27 4.99
N ILE A 211 -4.01 6.54 5.96
CA ILE A 211 -5.46 6.39 6.17
C ILE A 211 -5.81 7.06 7.50
N GLY A 212 -6.78 7.97 7.47
CA GLY A 212 -7.30 8.63 8.67
C GLY A 212 -8.10 7.68 9.54
N ALA A 213 -8.17 7.99 10.83
CA ALA A 213 -8.98 7.25 11.78
C ALA A 213 -10.48 7.53 11.61
N PRO A 214 -11.36 6.68 12.14
CA PRO A 214 -12.80 6.94 12.10
C PRO A 214 -13.18 8.30 12.69
N LEU A 215 -14.18 8.93 12.08
CA LEU A 215 -14.72 10.22 12.56
C LEU A 215 -15.12 10.14 14.04
N LYS A 216 -15.76 9.03 14.42
CA LYS A 216 -16.28 8.79 15.77
C LYS A 216 -15.19 8.65 16.83
N SER A 217 -14.02 8.13 16.49
CA SER A 217 -12.94 7.87 17.45
C SER A 217 -11.98 9.06 17.61
N SER A 218 -11.87 9.89 16.57
CA SER A 218 -10.96 11.04 16.53
C SER A 218 -11.68 12.39 16.37
N ASN A 219 -12.92 12.50 16.83
CA ASN A 219 -13.81 13.65 16.56
C ASN A 219 -13.19 15.02 16.91
N MET A 220 -12.46 15.14 18.02
CA MET A 220 -11.82 16.41 18.40
C MET A 220 -10.72 16.83 17.42
N ILE A 221 -9.96 15.88 16.89
CA ILE A 221 -8.94 16.12 15.85
C ILE A 221 -9.65 16.59 14.58
N TRP A 222 -10.68 15.87 14.15
CA TRP A 222 -11.46 16.21 12.95
C TRP A 222 -12.12 17.58 13.04
N THR A 223 -12.71 17.90 14.20
CA THR A 223 -13.32 19.20 14.47
C THR A 223 -12.28 20.32 14.44
N GLY A 224 -11.06 20.08 14.92
CA GLY A 224 -9.97 21.04 14.83
C GLY A 224 -9.51 21.32 13.39
N PHE A 225 -9.56 20.31 12.50
CA PHE A 225 -9.16 20.45 11.10
C PHE A 225 -10.24 21.05 10.20
N TYR A 226 -11.48 20.57 10.32
CA TYR A 226 -12.56 20.90 9.37
C TYR A 226 -13.68 21.75 9.99
N GLY A 227 -13.77 21.81 11.32
CA GLY A 227 -14.85 22.49 12.01
C GLY A 227 -16.08 21.61 12.24
N ASP A 228 -16.85 21.93 13.28
CA ASP A 228 -17.98 21.13 13.78
C ASP A 228 -19.08 20.92 12.72
N ARG A 229 -19.34 21.94 11.90
CA ARG A 229 -20.34 21.87 10.82
C ARG A 229 -20.01 20.75 9.82
N ASP A 230 -18.77 20.71 9.36
CA ASP A 230 -18.34 19.76 8.32
C ASP A 230 -18.25 18.35 8.89
N VAL A 231 -17.75 18.18 10.12
CA VAL A 231 -17.70 16.86 10.77
C VAL A 231 -19.10 16.29 10.96
N LYS A 232 -20.07 17.07 11.41
CA LYS A 232 -21.47 16.63 11.51
C LYS A 232 -22.08 16.23 10.16
N ALA A 233 -21.72 16.94 9.09
CA ALA A 233 -22.17 16.59 7.75
C ALA A 233 -21.58 15.24 7.29
N LEU A 234 -20.29 15.01 7.55
CA LEU A 234 -19.64 13.74 7.27
C LEU A 234 -20.22 12.58 8.10
N GLU A 235 -20.49 12.80 9.39
CA GLU A 235 -21.13 11.79 10.26
C GLU A 235 -22.53 11.42 9.75
N LYS A 236 -23.33 12.42 9.35
CA LYS A 236 -24.65 12.20 8.76
C LYS A 236 -24.58 11.42 7.44
N ALA A 237 -23.47 11.57 6.70
CA ALA A 237 -23.18 10.82 5.49
C ALA A 237 -22.50 9.46 5.75
N ASN A 238 -22.38 9.03 7.02
CA ASN A 238 -21.74 7.78 7.44
C ASN A 238 -20.24 7.69 7.10
N GLY A 239 -19.50 8.81 7.19
CA GLY A 239 -18.05 8.82 7.04
C GLY A 239 -17.33 7.92 8.01
N ILE A 240 -16.49 7.03 7.48
CA ILE A 240 -15.70 6.08 8.25
C ILE A 240 -14.21 6.40 8.24
N GLY A 241 -13.71 7.18 7.28
CA GLY A 241 -12.30 7.51 7.17
C GLY A 241 -12.03 8.40 5.97
N ASP A 242 -10.77 8.81 5.82
CA ASP A 242 -10.31 9.61 4.70
C ASP A 242 -8.97 9.12 4.14
N ILE A 243 -8.73 9.50 2.89
CA ILE A 243 -7.42 9.53 2.24
C ILE A 243 -7.31 10.92 1.61
N CYS A 244 -6.22 11.64 1.87
CA CYS A 244 -6.00 12.98 1.30
C CYS A 244 -7.16 13.97 1.54
N SER A 245 -7.80 13.94 2.72
CA SER A 245 -8.98 14.78 3.03
C SER A 245 -10.21 14.49 2.15
N ARG A 246 -10.24 13.35 1.48
CA ARG A 246 -11.41 12.81 0.76
C ARG A 246 -11.99 11.66 1.56
N PHE A 247 -13.24 11.82 1.98
CA PHE A 247 -13.91 10.90 2.88
C PHE A 247 -14.68 9.81 2.14
N PHE A 248 -14.80 8.67 2.79
CA PHE A 248 -15.58 7.53 2.30
C PHE A 248 -16.31 6.83 3.44
N ASP A 249 -17.29 5.99 3.09
CA ASP A 249 -18.06 5.16 4.01
C ASP A 249 -17.43 3.75 4.21
N GLU A 250 -18.05 2.93 5.05
CA GLU A 250 -17.61 1.55 5.36
C GLU A 250 -17.62 0.58 4.15
N ASN A 251 -18.25 0.98 3.05
CA ASN A 251 -18.32 0.23 1.80
C ASN A 251 -17.39 0.81 0.73
N GLY A 252 -16.58 1.82 1.09
CA GLY A 252 -15.69 2.49 0.16
C GLY A 252 -16.41 3.42 -0.82
N ARG A 253 -17.63 3.86 -0.51
CA ARG A 253 -18.31 4.89 -1.31
C ARG A 253 -17.82 6.26 -0.89
N ILE A 254 -17.46 7.07 -1.87
CA ILE A 254 -16.97 8.43 -1.65
C ILE A 254 -18.12 9.29 -1.13
N ILE A 255 -17.83 10.09 -0.11
CA ILE A 255 -18.80 10.98 0.51
C ILE A 255 -18.79 12.32 -0.19
N ASP A 256 -19.93 12.66 -0.77
CA ASP A 256 -20.17 13.94 -1.43
C ASP A 256 -20.85 14.92 -0.47
N THR A 257 -20.09 15.94 -0.06
CA THR A 257 -20.50 16.99 0.89
C THR A 257 -19.92 18.32 0.45
N GLU A 258 -20.39 19.44 1.01
CA GLU A 258 -19.76 20.75 0.76
C GLU A 258 -18.27 20.81 1.11
N LEU A 259 -17.80 19.93 2.02
CA LEU A 259 -16.37 19.80 2.31
C LEU A 259 -15.61 19.27 1.09
N HIS A 260 -16.14 18.24 0.41
CA HIS A 260 -15.56 17.68 -0.82
C HIS A 260 -15.37 18.77 -1.90
N ASP A 261 -16.38 19.62 -2.06
CA ASP A 261 -16.36 20.74 -3.01
C ASP A 261 -15.31 21.81 -2.69
N ARG A 262 -14.79 21.85 -1.46
CA ARG A 262 -13.77 22.80 -1.02
C ARG A 262 -12.39 22.18 -0.79
N THR A 263 -12.29 20.85 -0.91
CA THR A 263 -11.02 20.13 -0.78
C THR A 263 -10.16 20.27 -2.04
N ILE A 264 -8.89 20.66 -1.86
CA ILE A 264 -7.83 20.69 -2.85
C ILE A 264 -6.95 19.46 -2.62
N ALA A 265 -7.33 18.35 -3.26
CA ALA A 265 -6.62 17.09 -3.20
C ALA A 265 -6.91 16.26 -4.46
N ILE A 266 -6.05 15.29 -4.74
CA ILE A 266 -6.29 14.28 -5.75
C ILE A 266 -7.63 13.58 -5.52
N GLU A 267 -8.33 13.26 -6.60
CA GLU A 267 -9.57 12.48 -6.51
C GLU A 267 -9.26 11.01 -6.20
N LEU A 268 -10.09 10.37 -5.37
CA LEU A 268 -9.85 8.98 -4.95
C LEU A 268 -9.94 8.01 -6.13
N GLU A 269 -10.78 8.32 -7.12
CA GLU A 269 -10.90 7.59 -8.38
C GLU A 269 -9.58 7.54 -9.15
N ARG A 270 -8.76 8.60 -9.06
CA ARG A 270 -7.44 8.58 -9.70
C ARG A 270 -6.54 7.54 -9.05
N LEU A 271 -6.59 7.39 -7.72
CA LEU A 271 -5.80 6.40 -6.99
C LEU A 271 -6.14 4.96 -7.42
N LYS A 272 -7.42 4.67 -7.67
CA LYS A 272 -7.88 3.35 -8.15
C LYS A 272 -7.21 2.92 -9.46
N SER A 273 -6.95 3.89 -10.33
CA SER A 273 -6.37 3.65 -11.66
C SER A 273 -4.84 3.49 -11.66
N LEU A 274 -4.18 3.71 -10.53
CA LEU A 274 -2.72 3.64 -10.43
C LEU A 274 -2.22 2.20 -10.45
N ASN A 275 -1.04 2.02 -11.03
CA ASN A 275 -0.34 0.74 -10.89
C ASN A 275 0.04 0.48 -9.42
N TYR A 276 0.45 1.52 -8.70
CA TYR A 276 0.78 1.41 -7.27
C TYR A 276 0.08 2.51 -6.48
N SER A 277 -0.92 2.14 -5.69
CA SER A 277 -1.51 3.01 -4.66
C SER A 277 -1.30 2.35 -3.31
N ILE A 278 -0.34 2.89 -2.56
CA ILE A 278 0.21 2.31 -1.35
C ILE A 278 -0.44 2.98 -0.14
N GLY A 279 -1.26 2.23 0.59
CA GLY A 279 -1.77 2.63 1.90
C GLY A 279 -0.82 2.21 3.00
N ILE A 280 -0.43 3.16 3.86
CA ILE A 280 0.38 2.88 5.06
C ILE A 280 -0.42 3.29 6.28
N ALA A 281 -0.89 2.30 7.04
CA ALA A 281 -1.72 2.52 8.22
C ALA A 281 -1.60 1.35 9.18
N GLU A 282 -1.77 1.64 10.47
CA GLU A 282 -1.90 0.65 11.53
C GLU A 282 -2.82 1.21 12.62
N SER A 283 -3.13 0.34 13.58
CA SER A 283 -3.95 0.50 14.77
C SER A 283 -5.34 -0.13 14.65
N ILE A 284 -5.77 -0.74 15.75
CA ILE A 284 -7.11 -1.34 15.90
C ILE A 284 -8.20 -0.29 15.65
N GLU A 285 -7.97 0.96 16.09
CA GLU A 285 -8.90 2.08 15.88
C GLU A 285 -9.15 2.35 14.39
N LYS A 286 -8.11 2.22 13.55
CA LYS A 286 -8.20 2.50 12.10
C LYS A 286 -8.77 1.37 11.28
N VAL A 287 -8.95 0.18 11.84
CA VAL A 287 -9.43 -1.00 11.11
C VAL A 287 -10.70 -0.71 10.26
N PRO A 288 -11.75 -0.03 10.77
CA PRO A 288 -12.92 0.29 9.96
C PRO A 288 -12.59 1.18 8.75
N SER A 289 -11.71 2.16 8.92
CA SER A 289 -11.26 3.06 7.85
C SER A 289 -10.39 2.33 6.83
N ILE A 290 -9.52 1.43 7.28
CA ILE A 290 -8.69 0.59 6.40
C ILE A 290 -9.58 -0.31 5.55
N ILE A 291 -10.58 -0.98 6.16
CA ILE A 291 -11.55 -1.80 5.42
C ILE A 291 -12.31 -0.97 4.39
N GLY A 292 -12.77 0.24 4.76
CA GLY A 292 -13.43 1.16 3.82
C GLY A 292 -12.55 1.51 2.62
N ALA A 293 -11.27 1.82 2.87
CA ALA A 293 -10.30 2.13 1.81
C ALA A 293 -10.03 0.94 0.88
N LEU A 294 -9.91 -0.26 1.45
CA LEU A 294 -9.71 -1.51 0.73
C LEU A 294 -10.92 -1.85 -0.16
N LYS A 295 -12.15 -1.77 0.39
CA LYS A 295 -13.39 -1.98 -0.37
C LYS A 295 -13.60 -0.93 -1.47
N GLY A 296 -13.14 0.31 -1.23
CA GLY A 296 -13.16 1.37 -2.23
C GLY A 296 -12.14 1.17 -3.36
N GLU A 297 -11.19 0.22 -3.18
CA GLU A 297 -10.04 -0.02 -4.05
C GLU A 297 -9.15 1.22 -4.22
N PHE A 298 -9.19 2.15 -3.25
CA PHE A 298 -8.38 3.37 -3.30
C PHE A 298 -6.89 3.07 -3.14
N ILE A 299 -6.57 1.93 -2.53
CA ILE A 299 -5.23 1.38 -2.41
C ILE A 299 -5.21 -0.04 -2.97
N ASN A 300 -4.08 -0.41 -3.55
CA ASN A 300 -3.84 -1.77 -4.06
C ASN A 300 -2.60 -2.43 -3.44
N ILE A 301 -1.87 -1.70 -2.57
CA ILE A 301 -0.86 -2.25 -1.68
C ILE A 301 -1.13 -1.73 -0.27
N LEU A 302 -1.02 -2.60 0.74
CA LEU A 302 -1.16 -2.24 2.15
C LEU A 302 0.11 -2.56 2.92
N VAL A 303 0.66 -1.55 3.59
CA VAL A 303 1.72 -1.71 4.60
C VAL A 303 1.11 -1.46 5.98
N THR A 304 1.08 -2.51 6.81
CA THR A 304 0.41 -2.49 8.12
C THR A 304 1.12 -3.41 9.12
N THR A 305 0.68 -3.42 10.38
CA THR A 305 1.12 -4.42 11.35
C THR A 305 0.33 -5.73 11.22
N ASP A 306 0.95 -6.83 11.63
CA ASP A 306 0.31 -8.15 11.82
C ASP A 306 -0.91 -8.10 12.77
N GLU A 307 -0.83 -7.33 13.86
CA GLU A 307 -1.93 -7.05 14.79
C GLU A 307 -3.14 -6.43 14.08
N THR A 308 -2.91 -5.37 13.30
CA THR A 308 -3.97 -4.67 12.56
C THR A 308 -4.53 -5.58 11.46
N ALA A 309 -3.67 -6.33 10.76
CA ALA A 309 -4.07 -7.27 9.72
C ALA A 309 -4.98 -8.39 10.23
N SER A 310 -4.66 -8.94 11.40
CA SER A 310 -5.47 -9.96 12.06
C SER A 310 -6.86 -9.40 12.41
N ASN A 311 -6.92 -8.19 12.97
CA ASN A 311 -8.19 -7.51 13.27
C ASN A 311 -9.02 -7.17 12.02
N ILE A 312 -8.37 -6.91 10.88
CA ILE A 312 -9.08 -6.73 9.60
C ILE A 312 -9.75 -8.05 9.21
N LEU A 313 -9.03 -9.17 9.26
CA LEU A 313 -9.58 -10.48 8.88
C LEU A 313 -10.70 -10.94 9.82
N GLU A 314 -10.55 -10.76 11.13
CA GLU A 314 -11.59 -11.12 12.11
C GLU A 314 -12.92 -10.39 11.89
N ARG A 315 -12.90 -9.17 11.35
CA ARG A 315 -14.12 -8.42 11.00
C ARG A 315 -14.76 -8.82 9.67
N MET A 316 -14.05 -9.61 8.87
CA MET A 316 -14.50 -10.08 7.56
C MET A 316 -15.00 -11.52 7.60
N GLU A 317 -14.78 -12.23 8.71
CA GLU A 317 -15.41 -13.52 9.05
C GLU A 317 -16.81 -13.34 9.65
#